data_AF-X0Y2W6-F1
#
_entry.id   AF-X0Y2W6-F1
#
_cell.length_a   1.000
_cell.length_b   1.000
_cell.length_c   1.000
_cell.angle_alpha   90.00
_cell.angle_beta   90.00
_cell.angle_gamma   90.00
#
_symmetry.space_group_name_H-M   'P 1'
#
loop_
_entity.id
_entity.type
_entity.pdbx_description
1 polymer ?
#
loop_
_entity_poly.entity_id
_entity_poly.type
_entity_poly.pdbx_seq_one_letter_code
_entity_poly.pdbx_strand_id
1 'polypeptide(L)'
;NLSIKRIDFTEICGNISKHNFSRLSGVIHKLIEIFKNNSLPLSEENALLIIDEFYEWFHTNIFTYHSSAIAEFVNNIRWGVYEYLQPEFQQSIVFENDEHPRRYHYTYPKKINNSFAKSCYWDLMNDIRSKPYMNKFQVTKYLKMRY
;
A
#
# COMPACT_ATOMS: atom_id res chain seq x y z
N ASN A 1 -28.62 11.08 5.84
CA ASN A 1 -27.58 10.32 5.09
C ASN A 1 -26.23 10.96 5.35
N LEU A 2 -25.28 10.18 5.85
CA LEU A 2 -23.90 10.61 6.06
C LEU A 2 -23.13 10.44 4.75
N SER A 3 -22.54 11.52 4.24
CA SER A 3 -21.68 11.53 3.05
C SER A 3 -20.22 11.57 3.48
N ILE A 4 -19.45 10.54 3.10
CA ILE A 4 -18.05 10.39 3.46
C ILE A 4 -17.23 10.17 2.19
N LYS A 5 -16.07 10.83 2.08
CA LYS A 5 -15.16 10.54 0.97
C LYS A 5 -14.58 9.13 1.13
N ARG A 6 -14.49 8.40 0.02
CA ARG A 6 -13.95 7.02 -0.02
C ARG A 6 -12.55 6.91 0.59
N ILE A 7 -11.72 7.93 0.37
CA ILE A 7 -10.34 7.98 0.90
C ILE A 7 -10.32 8.11 2.43
N ASP A 8 -11.11 9.03 2.99
CA ASP A 8 -11.18 9.25 4.44
C ASP A 8 -11.64 7.98 5.14
N PHE A 9 -12.65 7.32 4.57
CA PHE A 9 -13.14 6.06 5.07
C PHE A 9 -12.07 4.95 5.08
N THR A 10 -11.40 4.75 3.95
CA THR A 10 -10.37 3.71 3.79
C THR A 10 -9.20 3.94 4.76
N GLU A 11 -8.80 5.20 4.94
CA GLU A 11 -7.73 5.57 5.86
C GLU A 11 -8.10 5.34 7.32
N ILE A 12 -9.32 5.69 7.73
CA ILE A 12 -9.82 5.46 9.09
C ILE A 12 -9.78 3.96 9.43
N CYS A 13 -10.39 3.10 8.61
CA CYS A 13 -10.36 1.64 8.85
C CYS A 13 -8.94 1.06 8.80
N GLY A 14 -8.09 1.54 7.90
CA GLY A 14 -6.68 1.11 7.84
C GLY A 14 -5.86 1.51 9.06
N ASN A 15 -6.18 2.65 9.69
CA ASN A 15 -5.52 3.13 10.90
C ASN A 15 -6.02 2.40 12.15
N ILE A 16 -7.34 2.16 12.26
CA ILE A 16 -7.96 1.45 13.39
C ILE A 16 -7.50 -0.02 13.42
N SER A 17 -7.49 -0.71 12.27
CA SER A 17 -7.09 -2.13 12.17
C SER A 17 -5.65 -2.43 12.63
N LYS A 18 -4.79 -1.41 12.73
CA LYS A 18 -3.40 -1.55 13.22
C LYS A 18 -3.27 -1.47 14.75
N HIS A 19 -4.38 -1.48 15.51
CA HIS A 19 -4.43 -1.48 16.98
C HIS A 19 -3.48 -0.49 17.67
N ASN A 20 -3.29 0.70 17.10
CA ASN A 20 -2.33 1.68 17.63
C ASN A 20 -3.06 2.84 18.31
N PHE A 21 -3.15 2.80 19.64
CA PHE A 21 -3.86 3.78 20.47
C PHE A 21 -3.44 5.24 20.19
N SER A 22 -2.16 5.48 19.86
CA SER A 22 -1.65 6.81 19.50
C SER A 22 -2.21 7.36 18.19
N ARG A 23 -2.73 6.50 17.29
CA ARG A 23 -3.39 6.93 16.04
C ARG A 23 -4.88 7.21 16.23
N LEU A 24 -5.45 6.83 17.38
CA LEU A 24 -6.86 7.00 17.69
C LEU A 24 -7.25 8.49 17.73
N SER A 25 -6.42 9.36 18.32
CA SER A 25 -6.70 10.81 18.36
C SER A 25 -6.82 11.42 16.95
N GLY A 26 -5.95 11.03 16.01
CA GLY A 26 -6.06 11.50 14.61
C GLY A 26 -7.33 10.99 13.91
N VAL A 27 -7.73 9.76 14.19
CA VAL A 27 -8.97 9.18 13.68
C VAL A 27 -10.20 9.88 14.28
N ILE A 28 -10.20 10.16 15.57
CA ILE A 28 -11.28 10.86 16.28
C ILE A 28 -11.48 12.26 15.72
N HIS A 29 -10.40 13.03 15.52
CA HIS A 29 -10.50 14.36 14.89
C HIS A 29 -11.09 14.29 13.48
N LYS A 30 -10.66 13.32 12.66
CA LYS A 30 -11.24 13.11 11.32
C LYS A 30 -12.72 12.73 11.38
N LEU A 31 -13.11 11.87 12.34
CA LEU A 31 -14.49 11.48 12.52
C LEU A 31 -15.37 12.70 12.87
N ILE A 32 -14.93 13.53 13.82
CA ILE A 32 -15.61 14.78 14.20
C ILE A 32 -15.75 15.71 12.98
N GLU A 33 -14.70 15.85 12.16
CA GLU A 33 -14.73 16.67 10.96
C GLU A 33 -15.73 16.15 9.92
N ILE A 34 -15.76 14.83 9.67
CA ILE A 34 -16.74 14.19 8.77
C ILE A 34 -18.16 14.49 9.24
N PHE A 35 -18.44 14.30 10.52
CA PHE A 35 -19.74 14.52 11.13
C PHE A 35 -20.15 16.00 11.05
N LYS A 36 -19.22 16.92 11.35
CA LYS A 36 -19.41 18.36 11.19
C LYS A 36 -19.72 18.77 9.75
N ASN A 37 -19.01 18.21 8.77
CA ASN A 37 -19.24 18.46 7.34
C ASN A 37 -20.60 17.93 6.85
N ASN A 38 -21.22 17.03 7.60
CA ASN A 38 -22.56 16.51 7.36
C ASN A 38 -23.64 17.21 8.21
N SER A 39 -23.31 18.35 8.83
CA SER A 39 -24.23 19.11 9.70
C SER A 39 -24.75 18.32 10.91
N LEU A 40 -23.97 17.34 11.38
CA LEU A 40 -24.26 16.51 12.55
C LEU A 40 -23.07 16.61 13.52
N PRO A 41 -22.89 17.72 14.26
CA PRO A 41 -21.72 17.91 15.10
C PRO A 41 -21.62 16.81 16.17
N LEU A 42 -20.41 16.28 16.35
CA LEU A 42 -20.09 15.20 17.27
C LEU A 42 -19.06 15.71 18.29
N SER A 43 -19.31 15.48 19.59
CA SER A 43 -18.31 15.75 20.63
C SER A 43 -17.20 14.71 20.62
N GLU A 44 -16.05 15.02 21.20
CA GLU A 44 -14.93 14.07 21.30
C GLU A 44 -15.29 12.82 22.11
N GLU A 45 -16.01 12.98 23.23
CA GLU A 45 -16.52 11.86 24.02
C GLU A 45 -17.43 10.94 23.21
N ASN A 46 -18.38 11.51 22.46
CA ASN A 46 -19.27 10.71 21.61
C ASN A 46 -18.51 10.06 20.46
N ALA A 47 -17.50 10.72 19.90
CA ALA A 47 -16.65 10.14 18.87
C ALA A 47 -15.87 8.92 19.38
N LEU A 48 -15.38 8.98 20.63
CA LEU A 48 -14.72 7.84 21.29
C LEU A 48 -15.68 6.69 21.54
N LEU A 49 -16.94 6.98 21.90
CA LEU A 49 -17.94 5.94 22.14
C LEU A 49 -18.36 5.20 20.86
N ILE A 50 -18.47 5.90 19.73
CA ILE A 50 -18.95 5.30 18.48
C ILE A 50 -17.85 4.72 17.60
N ILE A 51 -16.56 4.89 17.93
CA ILE A 51 -15.46 4.54 17.02
C ILE A 51 -15.41 3.05 16.70
N ASP A 52 -15.70 2.19 17.67
CA ASP A 52 -15.71 0.75 17.49
C ASP A 52 -16.90 0.31 16.63
N GLU A 53 -18.10 0.87 16.88
CA GLU A 53 -19.29 0.63 16.05
C GLU A 53 -19.10 1.13 14.62
N PHE A 54 -18.49 2.31 14.48
CA PHE A 54 -18.11 2.87 13.19
C PHE A 54 -17.15 1.91 12.49
N TYR A 55 -16.08 1.48 13.15
CA TYR A 55 -15.13 0.54 12.59
C TYR A 55 -15.81 -0.76 12.15
N GLU A 56 -16.59 -1.40 13.01
CA GLU A 56 -17.24 -2.68 12.71
C GLU A 56 -18.18 -2.59 11.50
N TRP A 57 -19.05 -1.57 11.49
CA TRP A 57 -20.00 -1.38 10.40
C TRP A 57 -19.26 -1.18 9.08
N PHE A 58 -18.28 -0.28 9.09
CA PHE A 58 -17.61 0.10 7.88
C PHE A 58 -16.58 -0.94 7.41
N HIS A 59 -15.88 -1.60 8.33
CA HIS A 59 -14.94 -2.67 8.05
C HIS A 59 -15.66 -3.78 7.28
N THR A 60 -16.77 -4.24 7.84
CA THR A 60 -17.59 -5.32 7.30
C THR A 60 -18.25 -4.94 5.97
N ASN A 61 -18.81 -3.74 5.85
CA ASN A 61 -19.65 -3.39 4.71
C ASN A 61 -18.90 -2.72 3.54
N ILE A 62 -17.75 -2.08 3.79
CA ILE A 62 -17.09 -1.21 2.82
C ILE A 62 -15.58 -1.47 2.73
N PHE A 63 -14.88 -1.67 3.85
CA PHE A 63 -13.43 -1.85 3.83
C PHE A 63 -13.03 -3.17 3.16
N THR A 64 -13.63 -4.29 3.54
CA THR A 64 -13.34 -5.60 2.91
C THR A 64 -13.58 -5.57 1.40
N TYR A 65 -14.59 -4.81 0.98
CA TYR A 65 -14.92 -4.59 -0.42
C TYR A 65 -13.78 -3.88 -1.18
N HIS A 66 -13.34 -2.71 -0.69
CA HIS A 66 -12.33 -1.91 -1.38
C HIS A 66 -10.90 -2.42 -1.18
N SER A 67 -10.57 -2.93 0.00
CA SER A 67 -9.22 -3.41 0.34
C SER A 67 -8.76 -4.54 -0.59
N SER A 68 -9.66 -5.44 -0.96
CA SER A 68 -9.37 -6.51 -1.92
C SER A 68 -8.94 -5.95 -3.28
N ALA A 69 -9.71 -5.01 -3.83
CA ALA A 69 -9.38 -4.37 -5.12
C ALA A 69 -8.09 -3.54 -5.05
N ILE A 70 -7.87 -2.82 -3.94
CA ILE A 70 -6.63 -2.08 -3.68
C ILE A 70 -5.44 -3.02 -3.65
N ALA A 71 -5.56 -4.17 -2.97
CA ALA A 71 -4.50 -5.16 -2.88
C ALA A 71 -4.15 -5.72 -4.28
N GLU A 72 -5.15 -6.00 -5.12
CA GLU A 72 -4.92 -6.37 -6.52
C GLU A 72 -4.18 -5.28 -7.29
N PHE A 73 -4.60 -4.02 -7.19
CA PHE A 73 -3.96 -2.92 -7.91
C PHE A 73 -2.52 -2.70 -7.47
N VAL A 74 -2.25 -2.73 -6.17
CA VAL A 74 -0.88 -2.62 -5.63
C VAL A 74 -0.03 -3.80 -6.10
N ASN A 75 -0.58 -5.01 -6.09
CA ASN A 75 0.12 -6.19 -6.60
C ASN A 75 0.42 -6.07 -8.11
N ASN A 76 -0.54 -5.57 -8.90
CA ASN A 76 -0.36 -5.33 -10.33
C ASN A 76 0.72 -4.28 -10.59
N ILE A 77 0.78 -3.19 -9.81
CA ILE A 77 1.86 -2.19 -9.91
C ILE A 77 3.21 -2.85 -9.60
N ARG A 78 3.30 -3.64 -8.53
CA ARG A 78 4.54 -4.33 -8.16
C ARG A 78 5.02 -5.27 -9.27
N TRP A 79 4.10 -6.04 -9.83
CA TRP A 79 4.40 -6.90 -10.97
C TRP A 79 4.79 -6.11 -12.21
N GLY A 80 4.11 -5.00 -12.49
CA GLY A 80 4.44 -4.11 -13.61
C GLY A 80 5.86 -3.56 -13.49
N VAL A 81 6.27 -3.11 -12.30
CA VAL A 81 7.65 -2.66 -12.04
C VAL A 81 8.64 -3.80 -12.25
N TYR A 82 8.36 -4.99 -11.71
CA TYR A 82 9.22 -6.16 -11.86
C TYR A 82 9.43 -6.56 -13.32
N GLU A 83 8.35 -6.65 -14.09
CA GLU A 83 8.37 -7.04 -15.51
C GLU A 83 9.03 -5.97 -16.38
N TYR A 84 8.73 -4.70 -16.11
CA TYR A 84 9.32 -3.57 -16.84
C TYR A 84 10.85 -3.51 -16.69
N LEU A 85 11.37 -3.83 -15.50
CA LEU A 85 12.80 -3.77 -15.20
C LEU A 85 13.57 -5.06 -15.50
N GLN A 86 12.90 -6.17 -15.87
CA GLN A 86 13.60 -7.41 -16.23
C GLN A 86 14.70 -7.23 -17.29
N PRO A 87 14.46 -6.50 -18.41
CA PRO A 87 15.49 -6.35 -19.44
C PRO A 87 16.72 -5.60 -18.94
N GLU A 88 16.54 -4.57 -18.09
CA GLU A 88 17.63 -3.82 -17.48
C GLU A 88 18.42 -4.71 -16.50
N PHE A 89 17.70 -5.43 -15.63
CA PHE A 89 18.32 -6.36 -14.68
C PHE A 89 19.16 -7.44 -15.37
N GLN A 90 18.64 -8.04 -16.45
CA GLN A 90 19.34 -9.08 -17.20
C GLN A 90 20.62 -8.57 -17.87
N GLN A 91 20.62 -7.31 -18.32
CA GLN A 91 21.79 -6.68 -18.94
C GLN A 91 22.81 -6.20 -17.91
N SER A 92 22.35 -5.83 -16.71
CA SER A 92 23.22 -5.21 -15.71
C SER A 92 23.93 -6.21 -14.82
N ILE A 93 23.34 -7.38 -14.54
CA ILE A 93 23.93 -8.38 -13.65
C ILE A 93 25.16 -9.07 -14.25
N VAL A 94 26.26 -9.05 -13.50
CA VAL A 94 27.52 -9.70 -13.87
C VAL A 94 27.92 -10.65 -12.75
N PHE A 95 28.17 -11.91 -13.11
CA PHE A 95 28.69 -12.91 -12.19
C PHE A 95 30.22 -12.97 -12.31
N GLU A 96 30.92 -12.84 -11.20
CA GLU A 96 32.39 -12.74 -11.18
C GLU A 96 33.08 -14.11 -11.23
N ASN A 97 32.40 -15.16 -10.77
CA ASN A 97 32.93 -16.50 -10.66
C ASN A 97 31.82 -17.56 -10.72
N ASP A 98 32.21 -18.78 -11.09
CA ASP A 98 31.33 -19.95 -11.10
C ASP A 98 31.26 -20.68 -9.75
N GLU A 99 31.98 -20.19 -8.74
CA GLU A 99 32.00 -20.73 -7.38
C GLU A 99 30.68 -20.51 -6.63
N HIS A 100 30.38 -21.34 -5.64
CA HIS A 100 29.18 -21.22 -4.81
C HIS A 100 29.52 -20.70 -3.39
N PRO A 101 28.89 -19.60 -2.92
CA PRO A 101 27.92 -18.76 -3.62
C PRO A 101 28.57 -17.84 -4.66
N ARG A 102 27.90 -17.68 -5.81
CA ARG A 102 28.39 -16.84 -6.91
C ARG A 102 28.41 -15.39 -6.47
N ARG A 103 29.56 -14.74 -6.59
CA ARG A 103 29.66 -13.29 -6.41
C ARG A 103 29.08 -12.62 -7.64
N TYR A 104 28.34 -11.53 -7.41
CA TYR A 104 27.76 -10.74 -8.49
C TYR A 104 27.86 -9.26 -8.16
N HIS A 105 27.87 -8.47 -9.22
CA HIS A 105 27.67 -7.04 -9.15
C HIS A 105 26.75 -6.58 -10.29
N TYR A 106 26.37 -5.31 -10.26
CA TYR A 106 25.64 -4.68 -11.35
C TYR A 106 26.52 -3.67 -12.07
N THR A 107 26.42 -3.63 -13.39
CA THR A 107 26.90 -2.50 -14.18
C THR A 107 25.89 -1.36 -14.08
N TYR A 108 26.38 -0.12 -14.09
CA TYR A 108 25.54 1.06 -13.92
C TYR A 108 25.37 1.80 -15.24
N PRO A 109 24.16 2.26 -15.60
CA PRO A 109 23.95 3.17 -16.70
C PRO A 109 24.86 4.40 -16.61
N LYS A 110 25.39 4.87 -17.76
CA LYS A 110 26.36 6.00 -17.81
C LYS A 110 25.86 7.29 -17.15
N LYS A 111 24.54 7.48 -17.07
CA LYS A 111 23.91 8.65 -16.43
C LYS A 111 23.93 8.58 -14.89
N ILE A 112 24.14 7.38 -14.31
CA ILE A 112 24.22 7.15 -12.87
C ILE A 112 25.69 7.27 -12.44
N ASN A 113 26.10 8.49 -12.09
CA ASN A 113 27.49 8.82 -11.79
C ASN A 113 27.78 9.02 -10.29
N ASN A 114 26.80 9.42 -9.49
CA ASN A 114 26.98 9.66 -8.06
C ASN A 114 26.74 8.38 -7.22
N SER A 115 27.34 8.34 -6.03
CA SER A 115 27.30 7.18 -5.13
C SER A 115 25.90 6.86 -4.61
N PHE A 116 25.10 7.88 -4.31
CA PHE A 116 23.72 7.71 -3.83
C PHE A 116 22.84 7.01 -4.87
N ALA A 117 22.85 7.48 -6.11
CA ALA A 117 22.09 6.91 -7.21
C ALA A 117 22.55 5.49 -7.55
N LYS A 118 23.85 5.19 -7.41
CA LYS A 118 24.36 3.81 -7.52
C LYS A 118 23.80 2.92 -6.41
N SER A 119 23.72 3.41 -5.17
CA SER A 119 23.09 2.67 -4.06
C SER A 119 21.61 2.39 -4.35
N CYS A 120 20.84 3.40 -4.75
CA CYS A 120 19.43 3.21 -5.09
C CYS A 120 19.24 2.22 -6.25
N TYR A 121 20.09 2.28 -7.28
CA TYR A 121 20.07 1.34 -8.39
C TYR A 121 20.40 -0.09 -7.93
N TRP A 122 21.41 -0.25 -7.07
CA TRP A 122 21.79 -1.53 -6.49
C TRP A 122 20.63 -2.17 -5.71
N ASP A 123 19.99 -1.40 -4.84
CA ASP A 123 18.84 -1.85 -4.06
C ASP A 123 17.68 -2.26 -4.98
N LEU A 124 17.37 -1.42 -5.96
CA LEU A 124 16.33 -1.71 -6.96
C LEU A 124 16.62 -3.00 -7.74
N MET A 125 17.84 -3.19 -8.26
CA MET A 125 18.17 -4.41 -9.01
C MET A 125 18.13 -5.67 -8.12
N ASN A 126 18.46 -5.55 -6.83
CA ASN A 126 18.30 -6.66 -5.88
C ASN A 126 16.84 -7.00 -5.57
N ASP A 127 15.97 -5.99 -5.50
CA ASP A 127 14.53 -6.19 -5.42
C ASP A 127 14.03 -6.88 -6.70
N ILE A 128 14.53 -6.50 -7.88
CA ILE A 128 14.15 -7.15 -9.15
C ILE A 128 14.73 -8.56 -9.27
N ARG A 129 15.90 -8.84 -8.70
CA ARG A 129 16.44 -10.21 -8.61
C ARG A 129 15.50 -11.13 -7.81
N SER A 130 14.82 -10.57 -6.81
CA SER A 130 13.89 -11.27 -5.94
C SER A 130 12.47 -11.13 -6.48
N LYS A 131 12.04 -12.09 -7.31
CA LYS A 131 10.67 -12.16 -7.85
C LYS A 131 9.61 -11.79 -6.77
N PRO A 132 8.56 -11.00 -7.10
CA PRO A 132 7.49 -10.69 -6.17
C PRO A 132 6.97 -11.95 -5.49
N TYR A 133 6.94 -11.92 -4.14
CA TYR A 133 6.55 -13.10 -3.34
C TYR A 133 5.08 -13.49 -3.57
N MET A 134 4.23 -12.51 -3.87
CA MET A 134 2.81 -12.71 -4.12
C MET A 134 2.61 -12.91 -5.62
N ASN A 135 1.99 -14.02 -6.00
CA ASN A 135 1.59 -14.24 -7.40
C ASN A 135 0.58 -13.18 -7.86
N LYS A 136 0.49 -12.96 -9.17
CA LYS A 136 -0.62 -12.18 -9.73
C LYS A 136 -1.94 -12.83 -9.32
N PHE A 137 -2.89 -12.03 -8.90
CA PHE A 137 -4.24 -12.49 -8.55
C PHE A 137 -5.25 -11.48 -9.05
N GLN A 138 -6.49 -11.94 -9.19
CA GLN A 138 -7.62 -11.08 -9.54
C GLN A 138 -8.71 -11.29 -8.51
N VAL A 139 -9.20 -10.18 -7.97
CA VAL A 139 -10.37 -10.15 -7.11
C VAL A 139 -11.61 -10.21 -7.99
N THR A 140 -12.62 -10.92 -7.51
CA THR A 140 -13.89 -11.09 -8.21
C THR A 140 -14.49 -9.75 -8.63
N LYS A 141 -15.02 -9.68 -9.85
CA LYS A 141 -15.63 -8.47 -10.43
C LYS A 141 -16.72 -7.88 -9.54
N TYR A 142 -17.43 -8.73 -8.78
CA TYR A 142 -18.50 -8.29 -7.88
C TYR A 142 -18.00 -7.39 -6.74
N LEU A 143 -16.72 -7.52 -6.35
CA LEU A 143 -16.06 -6.66 -5.37
C LEU A 143 -15.50 -5.35 -5.99
N LYS A 144 -15.84 -5.03 -7.24
CA LYS A 144 -15.44 -3.79 -7.93
C LYS A 144 -16.60 -2.98 -8.53
N MET A 145 -17.85 -3.50 -8.53
CA MET A 145 -19.01 -2.94 -9.22
C MET A 145 -20.03 -2.16 -8.37
N ARG A 146 -19.99 -2.22 -7.04
CA ARG A 146 -21.06 -1.80 -6.12
C ARG A 146 -20.89 -0.39 -5.56
N TYR A 147 -19.65 0.05 -5.39
CA TYR A 147 -19.29 1.36 -4.86
C TYR A 147 -18.31 2.04 -5.81
#